data_AF-A0A2H3C7U6-F1
#
_entry.id   AF-A0A2H3C7U6-F1
#
_cell.length_a   1.000
_cell.length_b   1.000
_cell.length_c   1.000
_cell.angle_alpha   90.00
_cell.angle_beta   90.00
_cell.angle_gamma   90.00
#
_symmetry.space_group_name_H-M   'P 1'
#
loop_
_entity.id
_entity.type
_entity.pdbx_description
1 polymer ?
#
loop_
_entity_poly.entity_id
_entity_poly.type
_entity_poly.pdbx_seq_one_letter_code
_entity_poly.pdbx_strand_id
1 'polypeptide(L)'
;MWENFRYGHNDWLQWPQAYVEQFPHLACIHWVTPADPKDTFHSLYHGLTKYDFVECNLNSLVEGVGLLRQSSFLILQAACNVVVESMKSVDGSASVSCSMRGHLSVIELLLRCLHALPTSYLHICLTFTETQHVALELRAFVEYMTVFKPLMDSPETDAPAMPVDTGLMGSYVHDATVLQRFFKVGIPVWRIVDMKDLPVAGEGSGLAKRRWQEVTKIMEGYIEFPLCVDNDASTVFWWEKAYETLMIEECMEILWELA
;
A
#
# COMPACT_ATOMS: atom_id res chain seq x y z
N MET A 1 3.65 -15.05 -9.80
CA MET A 1 2.33 -14.89 -9.15
C MET A 1 2.33 -15.76 -7.91
N TRP A 2 2.09 -15.18 -6.74
CA TRP A 2 2.17 -15.89 -5.46
C TRP A 2 0.89 -16.69 -5.17
N GLU A 3 0.92 -17.56 -4.16
CA GLU A 3 -0.23 -18.39 -3.76
C GLU A 3 -1.48 -17.57 -3.38
N ASN A 4 -1.30 -16.29 -3.05
CA ASN A 4 -2.37 -15.35 -2.72
C ASN A 4 -2.92 -14.55 -3.93
N PHE A 5 -2.51 -14.87 -5.16
CA PHE A 5 -2.89 -14.18 -6.41
C PHE A 5 -2.53 -12.70 -6.48
N ARG A 6 -1.67 -12.22 -5.57
CA ARG A 6 -1.13 -10.87 -5.59
C ARG A 6 0.11 -10.74 -6.48
N TYR A 7 0.50 -9.51 -6.78
CA TYR A 7 1.62 -9.19 -7.69
C TYR A 7 3.02 -9.46 -7.09
N GLY A 8 3.12 -10.12 -5.93
CA GLY A 8 4.37 -10.45 -5.26
C GLY A 8 5.06 -9.22 -4.68
N HIS A 9 6.41 -9.18 -4.71
CA HIS A 9 7.18 -8.05 -4.18
C HIS A 9 6.90 -6.70 -4.86
N ASN A 10 6.39 -6.72 -6.10
CA ASN A 10 6.07 -5.51 -6.85
C ASN A 10 4.66 -4.99 -6.56
N ASP A 11 3.94 -5.59 -5.61
CA ASP A 11 2.63 -5.13 -5.18
C ASP A 11 2.78 -3.90 -4.26
N TRP A 12 2.53 -2.73 -4.84
CA TRP A 12 2.60 -1.44 -4.14
C TRP A 12 1.55 -1.30 -3.02
N LEU A 13 0.60 -2.24 -2.92
CA LEU A 13 -0.35 -2.33 -1.81
C LEU A 13 0.15 -3.17 -0.63
N GLN A 14 1.34 -3.73 -0.72
CA GLN A 14 1.93 -4.50 0.37
C GLN A 14 3.09 -3.79 1.06
N TRP A 15 3.67 -2.78 0.39
CA TRP A 15 4.93 -2.18 0.82
C TRP A 15 4.94 -0.67 0.61
N PRO A 16 5.54 0.11 1.52
CA PRO A 16 5.74 1.53 1.32
C PRO A 16 6.50 1.79 0.03
N GLN A 17 6.07 2.81 -0.72
CA GLN A 17 6.69 3.21 -1.98
C GLN A 17 7.47 4.50 -1.81
N ALA A 18 8.45 4.73 -2.70
CA ALA A 18 9.07 6.05 -2.82
C ALA A 18 8.02 7.10 -3.18
N TYR A 19 8.12 8.28 -2.57
CA TYR A 19 7.18 9.35 -2.78
C TYR A 19 7.28 9.88 -4.20
N VAL A 20 6.13 9.98 -4.85
CA VAL A 20 5.98 10.53 -6.19
C VAL A 20 4.91 11.61 -6.14
N GLU A 21 5.26 12.83 -6.54
CA GLU A 21 4.36 14.00 -6.47
C GLU A 21 3.08 13.80 -7.30
N GLN A 22 3.12 12.98 -8.36
CA GLN A 22 1.94 12.64 -9.16
C GLN A 22 0.96 11.71 -8.43
N PHE A 23 1.43 10.93 -7.44
CA PHE A 23 0.65 9.93 -6.72
C PHE A 23 0.88 10.00 -5.20
N PRO A 24 0.66 11.16 -4.55
CA PRO A 24 0.97 11.34 -3.14
C PRO A 24 0.04 10.52 -2.23
N HIS A 25 -1.13 10.14 -2.73
CA HIS A 25 -2.14 9.35 -2.01
C HIS A 25 -1.71 7.91 -1.77
N LEU A 26 -0.69 7.40 -2.48
CA LEU A 26 -0.23 6.02 -2.26
C LEU A 26 0.28 5.80 -0.83
N ALA A 27 0.79 6.84 -0.19
CA ALA A 27 1.18 6.81 1.21
C ALA A 27 -0.01 6.63 2.18
N CYS A 28 -1.22 7.00 1.75
CA CYS A 28 -2.45 6.91 2.54
C CYS A 28 -3.18 5.59 2.36
N ILE A 29 -2.59 4.62 1.66
CA ILE A 29 -3.20 3.30 1.50
C ILE A 29 -3.24 2.63 2.85
N HIS A 30 -4.43 2.24 3.29
CA HIS A 30 -4.58 1.36 4.43
C HIS A 30 -4.07 -0.02 4.04
N TRP A 31 -3.12 -0.56 4.79
CA TRP A 31 -2.55 -1.91 4.55
C TRP A 31 -3.02 -2.91 5.60
N VAL A 32 -3.46 -2.42 6.76
CA VAL A 32 -3.97 -3.24 7.85
C VAL A 32 -5.43 -3.58 7.57
N THR A 33 -5.73 -4.86 7.67
CA THR A 33 -7.10 -5.37 7.59
C THR A 33 -7.91 -4.88 8.80
N PRO A 34 -9.13 -4.35 8.59
CA PRO A 34 -10.02 -3.98 9.70
C PRO A 34 -10.22 -5.16 10.67
N ALA A 35 -10.10 -4.91 11.97
CA ALA A 35 -10.23 -5.96 12.98
C ALA A 35 -11.67 -6.54 13.07
N ASP A 36 -12.67 -5.74 12.70
CA ASP A 36 -14.06 -6.19 12.63
C ASP A 36 -14.35 -6.84 11.25
N PRO A 37 -14.69 -8.14 11.19
CA PRO A 37 -15.09 -8.80 9.95
C PRO A 37 -16.36 -8.23 9.31
N LYS A 38 -17.14 -7.44 10.07
CA LYS A 38 -18.33 -6.74 9.58
C LYS A 38 -18.01 -5.35 9.02
N ASP A 39 -16.76 -4.90 9.12
CA ASP A 39 -16.34 -3.66 8.50
C ASP A 39 -16.58 -3.72 6.99
N THR A 40 -17.15 -2.66 6.44
CA THR A 40 -17.53 -2.58 5.03
C THR A 40 -16.35 -2.84 4.10
N PHE A 41 -15.14 -2.46 4.49
CA PHE A 41 -13.93 -2.59 3.69
C PHE A 41 -13.17 -3.89 3.94
N HIS A 42 -13.60 -4.74 4.88
CA HIS A 42 -12.90 -5.98 5.22
C HIS A 42 -12.65 -6.90 4.00
N SER A 43 -13.57 -6.89 3.03
CA SER A 43 -13.46 -7.66 1.78
C SER A 43 -12.40 -7.14 0.81
N LEU A 44 -11.85 -5.94 1.02
CA LEU A 44 -10.78 -5.39 0.19
C LEU A 44 -9.40 -5.95 0.55
N TYR A 45 -9.26 -6.64 1.69
CA TYR A 45 -7.98 -7.12 2.19
C TYR A 45 -7.81 -8.64 2.11
N HIS A 46 -8.91 -9.37 2.01
CA HIS A 46 -8.90 -10.83 1.99
C HIS A 46 -8.99 -11.40 0.57
N GLY A 47 -8.17 -12.42 0.29
CA GLY A 47 -8.23 -13.15 -0.97
C GLY A 47 -9.40 -14.14 -1.03
N LEU A 48 -9.74 -14.57 -2.25
CA LEU A 48 -10.74 -15.61 -2.48
C LEU A 48 -10.21 -16.99 -2.10
N THR A 49 -11.12 -17.86 -1.70
CA THR A 49 -10.88 -19.28 -1.50
C THR A 49 -11.57 -20.09 -2.60
N LYS A 50 -11.28 -21.40 -2.69
CA LYS A 50 -12.00 -22.30 -3.61
C LYS A 50 -13.51 -22.36 -3.32
N TYR A 51 -13.94 -22.04 -2.10
CA TYR A 51 -15.36 -22.00 -1.75
C TYR A 51 -16.09 -20.87 -2.48
N ASP A 52 -15.40 -19.79 -2.82
CA ASP A 52 -15.97 -18.63 -3.52
C ASP A 52 -16.18 -18.87 -5.01
N PHE A 53 -15.74 -20.02 -5.53
CA PHE A 53 -15.92 -20.39 -6.93
C PHE A 53 -17.10 -21.35 -7.10
N VAL A 54 -17.99 -21.03 -8.05
CA VAL A 54 -19.14 -21.87 -8.38
C VAL A 54 -19.05 -22.26 -9.86
N GLU A 55 -18.77 -23.54 -10.12
CA GLU A 55 -18.75 -24.07 -11.48
C GLU A 55 -20.14 -23.99 -12.12
N CYS A 56 -20.19 -23.56 -13.39
CA CYS A 56 -21.47 -23.35 -14.08
C CYS A 56 -22.19 -24.67 -14.40
N ASN A 57 -21.45 -25.75 -14.67
CA ASN A 57 -22.03 -27.05 -14.98
C ASN A 57 -21.05 -28.19 -14.66
N LEU A 58 -21.35 -28.95 -13.61
CA LEU A 58 -20.59 -30.14 -13.19
C LEU A 58 -20.62 -31.29 -14.21
N ASN A 59 -21.55 -31.25 -15.18
CA ASN A 59 -21.67 -32.24 -16.24
C ASN A 59 -21.12 -31.74 -17.60
N SER A 60 -20.41 -30.61 -17.60
CA SER A 60 -19.78 -30.05 -18.80
C SER A 60 -18.54 -30.86 -19.18
N LEU A 61 -18.28 -30.99 -20.49
CA LEU A 61 -17.01 -31.52 -21.01
C LEU A 61 -15.82 -30.60 -20.70
N VAL A 62 -16.09 -29.31 -20.46
CA VAL A 62 -15.09 -28.32 -20.07
C VAL A 62 -15.27 -28.04 -18.58
N GLU A 63 -14.32 -28.54 -17.78
CA GLU A 63 -14.23 -28.33 -16.34
C GLU A 63 -13.57 -26.97 -16.02
N GLY A 64 -13.75 -26.49 -14.78
CA GLY A 64 -13.04 -25.30 -14.28
C GLY A 64 -13.55 -23.96 -14.81
N VAL A 65 -14.72 -23.91 -15.46
CA VAL A 65 -15.40 -22.68 -15.84
C VAL A 65 -16.55 -22.41 -14.87
N GLY A 66 -16.51 -21.24 -14.24
CA GLY A 66 -17.45 -20.88 -13.19
C GLY A 66 -17.56 -19.39 -12.97
N LEU A 67 -18.31 -19.03 -11.94
CA LEU A 67 -18.58 -17.66 -11.53
C LEU A 67 -18.13 -17.45 -10.09
N LEU A 68 -17.96 -16.18 -9.72
CA LEU A 68 -17.81 -15.79 -8.34
C LEU A 68 -19.13 -16.06 -7.61
N ARG A 69 -19.06 -16.68 -6.44
CA ARG A 69 -20.21 -16.92 -5.57
C ARG A 69 -20.90 -15.59 -5.28
N GLN A 70 -22.22 -15.58 -5.44
CA GLN A 70 -23.04 -14.36 -5.31
C GLN A 70 -22.83 -13.63 -3.97
N SER A 71 -22.70 -14.36 -2.86
CA SER A 71 -22.45 -13.75 -1.54
C SER A 71 -21.13 -12.98 -1.51
N SER A 72 -20.06 -13.57 -2.06
CA SER A 72 -18.72 -12.96 -2.08
C SER A 72 -18.68 -11.77 -3.03
N PHE A 73 -19.38 -11.87 -4.17
CA PHE A 73 -19.58 -10.75 -5.09
C PHE A 73 -20.29 -9.56 -4.43
N LEU A 74 -21.41 -9.80 -3.74
CA LEU A 74 -22.20 -8.72 -3.13
C LEU A 74 -21.42 -7.99 -2.03
N ILE A 75 -20.60 -8.71 -1.25
CA ILE A 75 -19.75 -8.09 -0.22
C ILE A 75 -18.68 -7.20 -0.87
N LEU A 76 -18.00 -7.66 -1.92
CA LEU A 76 -17.02 -6.84 -2.65
C LEU A 76 -17.70 -5.61 -3.28
N GLN A 77 -18.84 -5.82 -3.94
CA GLN A 77 -19.60 -4.75 -4.59
C GLN A 77 -20.02 -3.67 -3.58
N ALA A 78 -20.48 -4.07 -2.39
CA ALA A 78 -20.84 -3.12 -1.33
C ALA A 78 -19.65 -2.25 -0.92
N ALA A 79 -18.47 -2.86 -0.70
CA ALA A 79 -17.25 -2.14 -0.38
C ALA A 79 -16.86 -1.13 -1.46
N CYS A 80 -16.83 -1.58 -2.73
CA CYS A 80 -16.51 -0.73 -3.88
C CYS A 80 -17.51 0.43 -4.03
N ASN A 81 -18.80 0.18 -3.82
CA ASN A 81 -19.83 1.23 -3.91
C ASN A 81 -19.59 2.33 -2.87
N VAL A 82 -19.18 1.99 -1.64
CA VAL A 82 -18.84 3.01 -0.64
C VAL A 82 -17.67 3.86 -1.08
N VAL A 83 -16.61 3.26 -1.64
CA VAL A 83 -15.46 4.00 -2.16
C VAL A 83 -15.87 4.92 -3.32
N VAL A 84 -16.61 4.39 -4.29
CA VAL A 84 -17.11 5.13 -5.46
C VAL A 84 -18.00 6.31 -5.05
N GLU A 85 -18.90 6.11 -4.09
CA GLU A 85 -19.76 7.17 -3.57
C GLU A 85 -18.97 8.25 -2.83
N SER A 86 -17.91 7.86 -2.11
CA SER A 86 -17.04 8.80 -1.40
C SER A 86 -16.31 9.76 -2.33
N MET A 87 -16.07 9.37 -3.59
CA MET A 87 -15.46 10.24 -4.61
C MET A 87 -16.28 11.51 -4.88
N LYS A 88 -17.59 11.53 -4.58
CA LYS A 88 -18.44 12.73 -4.70
C LYS A 88 -18.04 13.87 -3.75
N SER A 89 -17.31 13.55 -2.68
CA SER A 89 -16.81 14.53 -1.72
C SER A 89 -15.50 15.21 -2.16
N VAL A 90 -14.83 14.68 -3.19
CA VAL A 90 -13.59 15.24 -3.72
C VAL A 90 -13.92 16.39 -4.66
N ASP A 91 -13.29 17.55 -4.45
CA ASP A 91 -13.44 18.68 -5.38
C ASP A 91 -12.89 18.33 -6.78
N GLY A 92 -13.72 18.57 -7.80
CA GLY A 92 -13.46 18.19 -9.18
C GLY A 92 -12.50 19.12 -9.93
N SER A 93 -12.04 20.20 -9.28
CA SER A 93 -11.21 21.24 -9.91
C SER A 93 -9.73 20.85 -10.11
N ALA A 94 -9.23 19.82 -9.41
CA ALA A 94 -7.83 19.41 -9.47
C ALA A 94 -7.52 18.41 -10.61
N SER A 95 -6.37 18.58 -11.27
CA SER A 95 -5.87 17.65 -12.32
C SER A 95 -5.80 16.19 -11.85
N VAL A 96 -5.45 15.97 -10.58
CA VAL A 96 -5.34 14.62 -9.98
C VAL A 96 -6.73 13.95 -9.88
N SER A 97 -7.78 14.72 -9.59
CA SER A 97 -9.17 14.24 -9.57
C SER A 97 -9.66 13.76 -10.95
N CYS A 98 -9.09 14.32 -12.04
CA CYS A 98 -9.42 13.89 -13.40
C CYS A 98 -8.80 12.52 -13.73
N SER A 99 -7.54 12.30 -13.31
CA SER A 99 -6.84 11.01 -13.49
C SER A 99 -7.54 9.87 -12.74
N MET A 100 -7.98 10.13 -11.51
CA MET A 100 -8.66 9.14 -10.66
C MET A 100 -10.09 8.81 -11.11
N ARG A 101 -10.72 9.65 -11.95
CA ARG A 101 -12.04 9.34 -12.50
C ARG A 101 -12.03 8.08 -13.38
N GLY A 102 -10.89 7.76 -14.02
CA GLY A 102 -10.73 6.51 -14.76
C GLY A 102 -10.89 5.26 -13.89
N HIS A 103 -10.50 5.34 -12.61
CA HIS A 103 -10.61 4.22 -11.67
C HIS A 103 -12.08 3.84 -11.40
N LEU A 104 -13.00 4.81 -11.43
CA LEU A 104 -14.44 4.54 -11.31
C LEU A 104 -14.93 3.60 -12.43
N SER A 105 -14.53 3.89 -13.68
CA SER A 105 -14.90 3.06 -14.83
C SER A 105 -14.23 1.69 -14.79
N VAL A 106 -13.00 1.61 -14.28
CA VAL A 106 -12.29 0.34 -14.11
C VAL A 106 -12.99 -0.54 -13.05
N ILE A 107 -13.33 0.02 -11.88
CA ILE A 107 -14.08 -0.71 -10.83
C ILE A 107 -15.41 -1.23 -11.40
N GLU A 108 -16.16 -0.38 -12.11
CA GLU A 108 -17.42 -0.79 -12.72
C GLU A 108 -17.24 -1.93 -13.73
N LEU A 109 -16.23 -1.84 -14.60
CA LEU A 109 -15.91 -2.88 -15.57
C LEU A 109 -15.56 -4.20 -14.90
N LEU A 110 -14.67 -4.18 -13.90
CA LEU A 110 -14.21 -5.39 -13.21
C LEU A 110 -15.35 -6.05 -12.42
N LEU A 111 -16.19 -5.26 -11.74
CA LEU A 111 -17.39 -5.79 -11.07
C LEU A 111 -18.35 -6.45 -12.05
N ARG A 112 -18.57 -5.85 -13.23
CA ARG A 112 -19.41 -6.47 -14.28
C ARG A 112 -18.80 -7.78 -14.77
N CYS A 113 -17.48 -7.85 -14.95
CA CYS A 113 -16.78 -9.08 -15.33
C CYS A 113 -16.97 -10.17 -14.27
N LEU A 114 -16.75 -9.85 -12.99
CA LEU A 114 -16.92 -10.79 -11.87
C LEU A 114 -18.35 -11.31 -11.73
N HIS A 115 -19.34 -10.48 -12.05
CA HIS A 115 -20.75 -10.85 -11.96
C HIS A 115 -21.23 -11.70 -13.14
N ALA A 116 -20.83 -11.35 -14.36
CA ALA A 116 -21.51 -11.79 -15.57
C ALA A 116 -20.69 -12.70 -16.48
N LEU A 117 -19.37 -12.81 -16.29
CA LEU A 117 -18.49 -13.57 -17.19
C LEU A 117 -18.01 -14.87 -16.52
N PRO A 118 -18.57 -16.04 -16.90
CA PRO A 118 -18.00 -17.32 -16.51
C PRO A 118 -16.56 -17.45 -17.02
N THR A 119 -15.64 -17.77 -16.12
CA THR A 119 -14.22 -17.91 -16.45
C THR A 119 -13.52 -18.87 -15.48
N SER A 120 -12.23 -19.09 -15.69
CA SER A 120 -11.40 -19.90 -14.81
C SER A 120 -11.28 -19.31 -13.40
N TYR A 121 -11.13 -20.15 -12.38
CA TYR A 121 -10.88 -19.71 -11.00
C TYR A 121 -9.70 -18.72 -10.90
N LEU A 122 -8.64 -18.96 -11.66
CA LEU A 122 -7.48 -18.07 -11.74
C LEU A 122 -7.86 -16.66 -12.23
N HIS A 123 -8.63 -16.57 -13.32
CA HIS A 123 -9.09 -15.27 -13.84
C HIS A 123 -10.00 -14.56 -12.85
N ILE A 124 -10.85 -15.28 -12.11
CA ILE A 124 -11.68 -14.70 -11.06
C ILE A 124 -10.80 -14.12 -9.95
N CYS A 125 -9.81 -14.88 -9.47
CA CYS A 125 -8.89 -14.39 -8.45
C CYS A 125 -8.12 -13.14 -8.89
N LEU A 126 -7.66 -13.10 -10.14
CA LEU A 126 -6.96 -11.93 -10.69
C LEU A 126 -7.87 -10.73 -10.84
N THR A 127 -9.07 -10.92 -11.37
CA THR A 127 -10.06 -9.84 -11.54
C THR A 127 -10.51 -9.31 -10.18
N PHE A 128 -10.69 -10.18 -9.20
CA PHE A 128 -11.04 -9.84 -7.83
C PHE A 128 -9.92 -9.02 -7.17
N THR A 129 -8.68 -9.50 -7.24
CA THR A 129 -7.50 -8.82 -6.70
C THR A 129 -7.33 -7.44 -7.34
N GLU A 130 -7.45 -7.34 -8.67
CA GLU A 130 -7.39 -6.06 -9.37
C GLU A 130 -8.50 -5.11 -8.93
N THR A 131 -9.72 -5.63 -8.70
CA THR A 131 -10.83 -4.81 -8.19
C THR A 131 -10.51 -4.26 -6.80
N GLN A 132 -9.94 -5.09 -5.91
CA GLN A 132 -9.50 -4.65 -4.59
C GLN A 132 -8.42 -3.57 -4.70
N HIS A 133 -7.48 -3.73 -5.62
CA HIS A 133 -6.36 -2.81 -5.79
C HIS A 133 -6.83 -1.41 -6.18
N VAL A 134 -7.64 -1.35 -7.24
CA VAL A 134 -8.19 -0.09 -7.75
C VAL A 134 -9.11 0.56 -6.71
N ALA A 135 -9.86 -0.24 -5.93
CA ALA A 135 -10.72 0.28 -4.86
C ALA A 135 -9.92 0.83 -3.67
N LEU A 136 -8.86 0.15 -3.23
CA LEU A 136 -7.98 0.62 -2.16
C LEU A 136 -7.24 1.90 -2.56
N GLU A 137 -6.77 1.99 -3.80
CA GLU A 137 -6.16 3.21 -4.32
C GLU A 137 -7.11 4.39 -4.28
N LEU A 138 -8.32 4.18 -4.82
CA LEU A 138 -9.31 5.23 -4.90
C LEU A 138 -9.76 5.68 -3.51
N ARG A 139 -9.85 4.75 -2.55
CA ARG A 139 -10.10 5.07 -1.14
C ARG A 139 -8.99 5.95 -0.57
N ALA A 140 -7.73 5.54 -0.74
CA ALA A 140 -6.58 6.32 -0.29
C ALA A 140 -6.55 7.72 -0.93
N PHE A 141 -6.91 7.81 -2.20
CA PHE A 141 -7.04 9.08 -2.91
C PHE A 141 -8.11 9.99 -2.30
N VAL A 142 -9.30 9.46 -2.03
CA VAL A 142 -10.37 10.24 -1.39
C VAL A 142 -9.94 10.73 -0.01
N GLU A 143 -9.36 9.87 0.83
CA GLU A 143 -8.86 10.23 2.16
C GLU A 143 -7.73 11.27 2.07
N TYR A 144 -6.80 11.10 1.14
CA TYR A 144 -5.74 12.08 0.89
C TYR A 144 -6.32 13.45 0.54
N MET A 145 -7.26 13.52 -0.40
CA MET A 145 -7.81 14.79 -0.87
C MET A 145 -8.73 15.48 0.14
N THR A 146 -9.45 14.71 0.95
CA THR A 146 -10.51 15.25 1.84
C THR A 146 -10.05 15.43 3.29
N VAL A 147 -9.02 14.70 3.72
CA VAL A 147 -8.52 14.72 5.10
C VAL A 147 -7.08 15.22 5.13
N PHE A 148 -6.15 14.47 4.55
CA PHE A 148 -4.73 14.72 4.77
C PHE A 148 -4.24 16.00 4.08
N LYS A 149 -4.60 16.22 2.81
CA LYS A 149 -4.16 17.39 2.05
C LYS A 149 -4.62 18.71 2.66
N PRO A 150 -5.90 18.91 3.04
CA PRO A 150 -6.33 20.10 3.75
C PRO A 150 -5.57 20.35 5.06
N LEU A 151 -5.24 19.28 5.82
CA LEU A 151 -4.46 19.38 7.05
C LEU A 151 -3.00 19.78 6.78
N MET A 152 -2.39 19.24 5.73
CA MET A 152 -1.04 19.63 5.29
C MET A 152 -0.98 21.10 4.84
N ASP A 153 -2.00 21.55 4.11
CA ASP A 153 -2.09 22.91 3.56
C ASP A 153 -2.56 23.94 4.62
N SER A 154 -2.99 23.49 5.82
CA SER A 154 -3.44 24.37 6.90
C SER A 154 -2.31 25.28 7.39
N PRO A 155 -2.53 26.61 7.45
CA PRO A 155 -1.53 27.59 7.86
C PRO A 155 -1.23 27.55 9.37
N GLU A 156 -1.97 26.77 10.15
CA GLU A 156 -1.68 26.55 11.57
C GLU A 156 -0.32 25.84 11.71
N THR A 157 0.70 26.66 11.92
CA THR A 157 2.12 26.27 11.92
C THR A 157 2.53 25.73 13.31
N ASP A 158 1.75 26.05 14.35
CA ASP A 158 2.05 25.71 15.75
C ASP A 158 1.24 24.53 16.31
N ALA A 159 0.40 23.89 15.50
CA ALA A 159 -0.33 22.70 15.95
C ALA A 159 0.66 21.53 16.14
N PRO A 160 0.60 20.78 17.27
CA PRO A 160 1.45 19.61 17.46
C PRO A 160 1.19 18.57 16.37
N ALA A 161 2.24 17.86 15.97
CA ALA A 161 2.12 16.79 14.99
C ALA A 161 1.11 15.73 15.45
N MET A 162 0.32 15.22 14.50
CA MET A 162 -0.61 14.14 14.79
C MET A 162 0.14 12.85 15.13
N PRO A 163 -0.42 11.99 15.98
CA PRO A 163 0.15 10.67 16.22
C PRO A 163 0.26 9.89 14.90
N VAL A 164 1.35 9.15 14.73
CA VAL A 164 1.58 8.35 13.53
C VAL A 164 0.54 7.23 13.44
N ASP A 165 -0.18 7.17 12.32
CA ASP A 165 -1.15 6.13 12.01
C ASP A 165 -0.43 4.92 11.38
N THR A 166 -0.20 3.90 12.20
CA THR A 166 0.46 2.65 11.77
C THR A 166 -0.41 1.81 10.82
N GLY A 167 -1.68 2.16 10.63
CA GLY A 167 -2.58 1.53 9.67
C GLY A 167 -2.34 1.95 8.22
N LEU A 168 -1.62 3.06 8.01
CA LEU A 168 -1.28 3.60 6.70
C LEU A 168 0.05 3.02 6.19
N MET A 169 0.14 2.92 4.86
CA MET A 169 1.31 2.38 4.18
C MET A 169 2.54 3.28 4.39
N GLY A 170 2.34 4.59 4.34
CA GLY A 170 3.43 5.55 4.39
C GLY A 170 4.29 5.57 3.14
N SER A 171 5.39 6.32 3.19
CA SER A 171 6.26 6.50 2.02
C SER A 171 7.70 6.86 2.37
N TYR A 172 8.62 6.51 1.47
CA TYR A 172 10.00 6.96 1.51
C TYR A 172 10.16 8.32 0.82
N VAL A 173 10.83 9.28 1.45
CA VAL A 173 10.97 10.65 0.94
C VAL A 173 12.42 11.10 0.95
N HIS A 174 12.81 11.85 -0.08
CA HIS A 174 14.07 12.60 -0.10
C HIS A 174 13.88 14.05 0.32
N ASP A 175 12.73 14.63 -0.05
CA ASP A 175 12.42 16.03 0.19
C ASP A 175 11.98 16.28 1.64
N ALA A 176 12.65 17.23 2.30
CA ALA A 176 12.37 17.58 3.70
C ALA A 176 10.99 18.24 3.88
N THR A 177 10.48 18.92 2.85
CA THR A 177 9.15 19.56 2.91
C THR A 177 8.05 18.50 2.92
N VAL A 178 8.17 17.47 2.07
CA VAL A 178 7.24 16.33 2.05
C VAL A 178 7.32 15.56 3.36
N LEU A 179 8.52 15.31 3.88
CA LEU A 179 8.74 14.68 5.20
C LEU A 179 7.95 15.41 6.29
N GLN A 180 8.14 16.73 6.41
CA GLN A 180 7.46 17.54 7.41
C GLN A 180 5.94 17.52 7.24
N ARG A 181 5.44 17.59 6.00
CA ARG A 181 4.00 17.53 5.71
C ARG A 181 3.38 16.20 6.13
N PHE A 182 4.02 15.09 5.79
CA PHE A 182 3.52 13.75 6.13
C PHE A 182 3.57 13.51 7.64
N PHE A 183 4.68 13.89 8.27
CA PHE A 183 4.85 13.82 9.72
C PHE A 183 3.80 14.65 10.46
N LYS A 184 3.54 15.88 10.00
CA LYS A 184 2.52 16.77 10.60
C LYS A 184 1.15 16.10 10.70
N VAL A 185 0.76 15.35 9.69
CA VAL A 185 -0.57 14.72 9.59
C VAL A 185 -0.58 13.23 10.00
N GLY A 186 0.51 12.73 10.58
CA GLY A 186 0.57 11.37 11.10
C GLY A 186 0.71 10.27 10.04
N ILE A 187 1.08 10.59 8.81
CA ILE A 187 1.38 9.57 7.80
C ILE A 187 2.79 9.01 8.07
N PRO A 188 2.97 7.68 8.16
CA PRO A 188 4.29 7.09 8.31
C PRO A 188 5.23 7.52 7.18
N VAL A 189 6.41 8.01 7.52
CA VAL A 189 7.34 8.55 6.53
C VAL A 189 8.77 8.24 6.93
N TRP A 190 9.58 7.87 5.95
CA TRP A 190 10.97 7.50 6.12
C TRP A 190 11.84 8.35 5.22
N ARG A 191 12.83 9.04 5.79
CA ARG A 191 13.75 9.86 5.00
C ARG A 191 14.86 8.98 4.43
N ILE A 192 15.06 9.05 3.12
CA ILE A 192 16.24 8.44 2.47
C ILE A 192 17.35 9.49 2.44
N VAL A 193 18.52 9.13 2.99
CA VAL A 193 19.70 10.00 3.07
C VAL A 193 20.88 9.30 2.40
N ASP A 194 21.64 10.05 1.59
CA ASP A 194 22.87 9.51 1.01
C ASP A 194 23.87 9.19 2.12
N MET A 195 24.59 8.07 2.00
CA MET A 195 25.59 7.67 2.99
C MET A 195 26.65 8.74 3.29
N LYS A 196 27.00 9.56 2.28
CA LYS A 196 27.97 10.66 2.42
C LYS A 196 27.47 11.80 3.32
N ASP A 197 26.15 11.95 3.42
CA ASP A 197 25.47 13.03 4.15
C ASP A 197 25.04 12.57 5.54
N LEU A 198 25.32 11.32 5.90
CA LEU A 198 25.17 10.86 7.27
C LEU A 198 26.12 11.65 8.15
N PRO A 199 25.64 12.24 9.25
CA PRO A 199 26.54 12.83 10.22
C PRO A 199 27.52 11.72 10.61
N VAL A 200 28.82 11.97 10.38
CA VAL A 200 29.88 11.18 10.97
C VAL A 200 29.74 11.44 12.46
N ALA A 201 28.87 10.66 13.11
CA ALA A 201 28.51 10.87 14.50
C ALA A 201 29.83 10.87 15.26
N GLY A 202 30.14 12.01 15.87
CA GLY A 202 31.33 12.18 16.68
C GLY A 202 31.19 11.36 17.95
N GLU A 203 31.23 10.04 17.86
CA GLU A 203 31.17 9.13 18.99
C GLU A 203 31.64 7.73 18.56
N GLY A 204 32.87 7.40 18.98
CA GLY A 204 33.46 6.06 19.00
C GLY A 204 33.27 5.20 17.75
N SER A 205 34.35 4.98 17.00
CA SER A 205 34.49 4.05 15.86
C SER A 205 33.93 2.61 16.05
N GLY A 206 33.46 2.26 17.25
CA GLY A 206 32.76 1.01 17.55
C GLY A 206 31.25 1.04 17.25
N LEU A 207 30.54 2.17 17.36
CA LEU A 207 29.08 2.18 17.16
C LEU A 207 28.70 2.13 15.67
N ALA A 208 29.35 2.97 14.84
CA ALA A 208 29.20 2.91 13.39
C ALA A 208 29.64 1.54 12.82
N LYS A 209 30.70 0.95 13.39
CA LYS A 209 31.17 -0.39 13.00
C LYS A 209 30.20 -1.49 13.46
N ARG A 210 29.54 -1.34 14.61
CA ARG A 210 28.46 -2.24 15.05
C ARG A 210 27.23 -2.13 14.16
N ARG A 211 26.79 -0.90 13.84
CA ARG A 211 25.69 -0.66 12.88
C ARG A 211 26.00 -1.30 11.53
N TRP A 212 27.21 -1.10 11.01
CA TRP A 212 27.67 -1.73 9.77
C TRP A 212 27.70 -3.27 9.86
N GLN A 213 28.15 -3.83 10.98
CA GLN A 213 28.14 -5.29 11.21
C GLN A 213 26.74 -5.87 11.40
N GLU A 214 25.82 -5.12 12.01
CA GLU A 214 24.41 -5.50 12.14
C GLU A 214 23.69 -5.45 10.79
N VAL A 215 23.91 -4.37 10.01
CA VAL A 215 23.45 -4.27 8.61
C VAL A 215 23.96 -5.46 7.80
N THR A 216 25.27 -5.75 7.86
CA THR A 216 25.86 -6.87 7.12
C THR A 216 25.29 -8.23 7.57
N LYS A 217 25.09 -8.42 8.88
CA LYS A 217 24.45 -9.65 9.42
C LYS A 217 22.99 -9.79 9.02
N ILE A 218 22.23 -8.70 8.94
CA ILE A 218 20.84 -8.70 8.50
C ILE A 218 20.77 -9.00 7.00
N MET A 219 21.66 -8.40 6.21
CA MET A 219 21.80 -8.65 4.76
C MET A 219 22.19 -10.10 4.45
N GLU A 220 23.04 -10.72 5.28
CA GLU A 220 23.48 -12.11 5.10
C GLU A 220 22.50 -13.15 5.70
N GLY A 221 21.54 -12.72 6.53
CA GLY A 221 20.80 -13.61 7.44
C GLY A 221 19.30 -13.84 7.19
N TYR A 222 18.60 -13.07 6.34
CA TYR A 222 17.13 -13.14 6.28
C TYR A 222 16.54 -13.81 5.02
N ILE A 223 15.95 -14.99 5.26
CA ILE A 223 14.94 -15.67 4.43
C ILE A 223 13.50 -15.48 4.99
N GLU A 224 13.28 -15.01 6.23
CA GLU A 224 11.92 -14.80 6.77
C GLU A 224 11.82 -13.63 7.78
N PHE A 225 10.99 -12.63 7.50
CA PHE A 225 10.71 -11.43 8.32
C PHE A 225 9.99 -11.74 9.66
N PRO A 226 10.41 -11.15 10.80
CA PRO A 226 9.51 -10.87 11.90
C PRO A 226 9.43 -9.35 12.13
N LEU A 227 8.28 -8.76 11.84
CA LEU A 227 7.88 -7.48 12.43
C LEU A 227 7.57 -7.75 13.91
N CYS A 228 8.58 -7.72 14.78
CA CYS A 228 8.37 -7.66 16.22
C CYS A 228 8.62 -6.23 16.68
N VAL A 229 7.56 -5.61 17.17
CA VAL A 229 7.56 -4.30 17.81
C VAL A 229 8.22 -4.46 19.17
N ASP A 230 9.48 -4.03 19.30
CA ASP A 230 10.04 -3.62 20.57
C ASP A 230 10.24 -2.10 20.53
N ASN A 231 9.59 -1.41 21.47
CA ASN A 231 9.52 0.04 21.60
C ASN A 231 10.86 0.74 21.96
N ASP A 232 11.97 0.03 21.90
CA ASP A 232 13.31 0.59 22.07
C ASP A 232 14.13 0.31 20.81
N ALA A 233 14.21 1.33 19.95
CA ALA A 233 15.10 1.43 18.78
C ALA A 233 15.15 0.18 17.87
N SER A 234 14.17 0.06 16.97
CA SER A 234 14.21 -0.94 15.89
C SER A 234 14.49 -0.26 14.54
N THR A 235 15.72 -0.36 14.04
CA THR A 235 16.09 -0.01 12.66
C THR A 235 15.70 -1.16 11.73
N VAL A 236 14.91 -0.88 10.69
CA VAL A 236 14.52 -1.88 9.67
C VAL A 236 15.13 -1.48 8.33
N PHE A 237 15.86 -2.42 7.72
CA PHE A 237 16.55 -2.24 6.43
C PHE A 237 15.76 -2.87 5.29
N TRP A 238 15.82 -2.23 4.12
CA TRP A 238 15.18 -2.69 2.88
C TRP A 238 16.22 -3.00 1.80
N TRP A 239 15.96 -4.06 1.03
CA TRP A 239 16.68 -4.42 -0.18
C TRP A 239 15.71 -4.35 -1.37
N GLU A 240 15.89 -3.36 -2.25
CA GLU A 240 15.20 -3.33 -3.53
C GLU A 240 16.06 -4.10 -4.55
N LYS A 241 15.52 -5.18 -5.13
CA LYS A 241 16.15 -5.82 -6.29
C LYS A 241 15.84 -4.94 -7.49
N ALA A 242 16.71 -3.95 -7.71
CA ALA A 242 16.62 -3.00 -8.80
C ALA A 242 16.34 -3.70 -10.15
N TYR A 243 15.49 -3.05 -10.94
CA TYR A 243 15.35 -3.27 -12.38
C TYR A 243 16.71 -3.57 -13.03
N GLU A 244 16.74 -4.53 -13.97
CA GLU A 244 17.91 -5.09 -14.68
C GLU A 244 18.78 -4.09 -15.50
N THR A 245 18.80 -2.80 -15.17
CA THR A 245 19.58 -1.79 -15.91
C THR A 245 20.41 -0.83 -15.05
N LEU A 246 20.43 -0.96 -13.71
CA LEU A 246 21.35 -0.18 -12.88
C LEU A 246 22.58 -1.00 -12.51
N MET A 247 23.60 -0.92 -13.37
CA MET A 247 24.96 -1.35 -13.08
C MET A 247 25.63 -0.33 -12.15
N ILE A 248 25.22 -0.25 -10.88
CA ILE A 248 25.98 0.23 -9.71
C ILE A 248 25.19 -0.23 -8.47
N GLU A 249 25.86 -0.93 -7.56
CA GLU A 249 25.36 -1.33 -6.24
C GLU A 249 25.16 -0.08 -5.37
N GLU A 250 23.94 0.47 -5.32
CA GLU A 250 23.58 1.52 -4.37
C GLU A 250 22.83 0.90 -3.17
N CYS A 251 23.55 0.59 -2.10
CA CYS A 251 22.95 0.29 -0.80
C CYS A 251 22.41 1.58 -0.17
N MET A 252 21.12 1.63 0.14
CA MET A 252 20.51 2.78 0.83
C MET A 252 20.22 2.46 2.29
N GLU A 253 20.70 3.31 3.20
CA GLU A 253 20.46 3.22 4.64
C GLU A 253 19.24 4.09 5.00
N ILE A 254 18.18 3.49 5.56
CA ILE A 254 17.02 4.24 6.08
C ILE A 254 17.31 4.55 7.55
N LEU A 255 17.60 5.82 7.84
CA LEU A 255 17.81 6.28 9.21
C LEU A 255 16.56 6.89 9.80
N TRP A 256 16.26 6.46 11.02
CA TRP A 256 15.24 7.01 11.89
C TRP A 256 15.85 8.10 12.77
N GLU A 257 15.29 9.30 12.75
CA GLU A 257 15.44 10.26 13.85
C GLU A 257 14.04 10.49 14.44
N LEU A 258 13.82 9.97 15.65
CA LEU A 258 12.74 10.45 16.50
C LEU A 258 13.17 11.81 17.04
N ALA A 259 12.42 12.86 16.71
CA ALA A 259 12.46 14.13 17.43
C ALA A 259 11.53 14.07 18.65
#